data_AF-X1P617-F1
#
_entry.id   AF-X1P617-F1
#
_cell.length_a   1.000
_cell.length_b   1.000
_cell.length_c   1.000
_cell.angle_alpha   90.00
_cell.angle_beta   90.00
_cell.angle_gamma   90.00
#
_symmetry.space_group_name_H-M   'P 1'
#
loop_
_entity.id
_entity.type
_entity.pdbx_description
1 polymer ?
#
loop_
_entity_poly.entity_id
_entity_poly.type
_entity_poly.pdbx_seq_one_letter_code
_entity_poly.pdbx_strand_id
1 'polypeptide(L)' 'DTGIRNYDLRALIDDLWLIDWHSGFCTIGMRLRCDSGGSGRPEQVAAALGFAQYPHSIHRTKLLLKTS' A
#
# COMPACT_ATOMS: atom_id res chain seq x y z
N ASP A 1 -19.89 10.73 18.75
CA ASP A 1 -18.45 10.85 18.98
C ASP A 1 -17.71 10.07 17.91
N THR A 2 -17.46 10.69 16.75
CA THR A 2 -16.66 10.08 15.68
C THR A 2 -15.79 11.17 15.09
N GLY A 3 -14.81 11.63 15.89
CA GLY A 3 -13.73 12.46 15.37
C GLY A 3 -13.00 11.73 14.23
N ILE A 4 -12.42 12.51 13.32
CA ILE A 4 -11.63 11.99 12.20
C ILE A 4 -10.46 11.21 12.80
N ARG A 5 -10.48 9.89 12.64
CA ARG A 5 -9.40 9.02 13.09
C ARG A 5 -8.35 8.96 11.98
N ASN A 6 -7.24 9.68 12.21
CA ASN A 6 -6.07 9.63 11.34
C ASN A 6 -5.24 8.40 11.72
N TYR A 7 -5.19 7.43 10.81
CA TYR A 7 -4.38 6.23 10.96
C TYR A 7 -3.15 6.33 10.07
N ASP A 8 -1.98 5.96 10.59
CA ASP A 8 -0.80 5.79 9.75
C ASP A 8 -0.86 4.45 9.02
N LEU A 9 -1.28 4.49 7.76
CA LEU A 9 -1.43 3.29 6.93
C LEU A 9 -0.08 2.69 6.51
N ARG A 10 1.04 3.40 6.73
CA ARG A 10 2.39 2.86 6.49
C ARG A 10 2.69 1.65 7.38
N ALA A 11 2.05 1.55 8.54
CA ALA A 11 2.14 0.38 9.42
C ALA A 11 1.58 -0.91 8.80
N LEU A 12 0.80 -0.82 7.70
CA LEU A 12 0.25 -1.96 6.96
C LEU A 12 1.18 -2.48 5.86
N ILE A 13 2.33 -1.82 5.66
CA ILE A 13 3.35 -2.24 4.69
C ILE A 13 4.28 -3.24 5.39
N ASP A 14 4.24 -4.50 4.96
CA ASP A 14 5.22 -5.50 5.41
C ASP A 14 6.54 -5.34 4.65
N ASP A 15 6.47 -4.99 3.36
CA ASP A 15 7.64 -4.81 2.49
C ASP A 15 7.31 -3.83 1.35
N LEU A 16 8.31 -3.05 0.92
CA LEU A 16 8.20 -2.04 -0.13
C LEU A 16 9.50 -1.99 -0.93
N TRP A 17 9.40 -2.14 -2.25
CA TRP A 17 10.58 -2.09 -3.13
C TRP A 17 10.26 -1.35 -4.42
N LEU A 18 11.30 -0.74 -5.01
CA LEU A 18 11.21 -0.14 -6.33
C LEU A 18 11.35 -1.25 -7.38
N ILE A 19 10.35 -1.39 -8.25
CA ILE A 19 10.41 -2.31 -9.39
C ILE A 19 11.07 -1.60 -10.56
N ASP A 20 10.63 -0.37 -10.82
CA ASP A 20 11.10 0.39 -11.97
C ASP A 20 10.93 1.89 -11.78
N TRP A 21 11.78 2.67 -12.43
CA TRP A 21 11.73 4.12 -12.43
C TRP A 21 12.00 4.67 -13.83
N HIS A 22 11.03 5.41 -14.34
CA HIS A 22 11.10 6.12 -15.61
C HIS A 22 10.83 7.60 -15.40
N SER A 23 11.21 8.42 -16.38
CA SER A 23 10.93 9.86 -16.39
C SER A 23 9.45 10.14 -16.08
N GLY A 24 9.16 10.60 -14.85
CA GLY A 24 7.83 10.97 -14.38
C GLY A 24 6.95 9.84 -13.84
N PHE A 25 7.37 8.56 -13.92
CA PHE A 25 6.58 7.43 -13.43
C PHE A 25 7.45 6.40 -12.71
N CYS A 26 6.93 5.86 -11.61
CA CYS A 26 7.58 4.76 -10.90
C CYS A 26 6.63 3.59 -10.71
N THR A 27 7.17 2.38 -10.81
CA THR A 27 6.48 1.16 -10.41
C THR A 27 7.05 0.72 -9.08
N ILE A 28 6.21 0.71 -8.05
CA ILE A 28 6.57 0.22 -6.72
C ILE A 28 5.86 -1.11 -6.47
N GLY A 29 6.62 -2.07 -5.97
CA GLY A 29 6.09 -3.30 -5.42
C GLY A 29 5.85 -3.13 -3.93
N MET A 30 4.75 -3.67 -3.44
CA MET A 30 4.42 -3.63 -2.02
C MET A 30 3.79 -4.94 -1.57
N ARG A 31 4.16 -5.36 -0.36
CA ARG A 31 3.48 -6.40 0.37
C ARG A 31 2.67 -5.74 1.47
N LEU A 32 1.35 -5.83 1.36
CA LEU A 32 0.42 -5.21 2.30
C LEU A 32 -0.23 -6.27 3.19
N ARG A 33 -0.38 -5.92 4.47
CA ARG A 33 -1.14 -6.69 5.44
C ARG A 33 -2.62 -6.65 5.10
N CYS A 34 -3.26 -7.82 5.20
CA CYS A 34 -4.72 -7.98 5.11
C CYS A 34 -5.16 -8.96 6.19
N ASP A 35 -5.45 -8.44 7.38
CA ASP A 35 -5.94 -9.23 8.52
C ASP A 35 -7.05 -8.48 9.28
N SER A 36 -7.49 -9.02 10.41
CA SER A 36 -8.53 -8.42 11.24
C SER A 36 -8.14 -7.07 11.85
N GLY A 37 -6.85 -6.72 11.86
CA GLY A 37 -6.33 -5.42 12.29
C GLY A 37 -6.36 -4.35 11.20
N GLY A 38 -6.62 -4.73 9.94
CA GLY A 38 -6.77 -3.80 8.82
C GLY A 38 -6.37 -4.40 7.47
N SER A 39 -6.89 -3.77 6.40
CA SER A 39 -6.50 -4.09 5.02
C SER A 39 -5.77 -2.90 4.43
N GLY A 40 -4.47 -3.05 4.15
CA GLY A 40 -3.72 -2.06 3.39
C GLY A 40 -4.23 -2.04 1.95
N ARG A 41 -5.04 -1.05 1.59
CA ARG A 41 -5.43 -0.83 0.19
C ARG A 41 -4.33 -0.07 -0.54
N PRO A 42 -3.83 -0.54 -1.70
CA PRO A 42 -2.69 0.07 -2.37
C PRO A 42 -2.85 1.57 -2.63
N GLU A 43 -4.06 2.02 -2.96
CA GLU A 43 -4.38 3.42 -3.22
C GLU A 43 -4.24 4.32 -1.98
N GLN A 44 -4.64 3.83 -0.81
CA GLN A 44 -4.53 4.59 0.44
C GLN A 44 -3.10 4.58 0.98
N VAL A 45 -2.39 3.47 0.76
CA VAL A 45 -0.96 3.35 1.08
C VAL A 45 -0.13 4.28 0.21
N ALA A 46 -0.43 4.38 -1.10
CA ALA A 46 0.23 5.33 -1.99
C ALA A 46 0.06 6.78 -1.50
N ALA A 47 -1.16 7.16 -1.11
CA ALA A 47 -1.38 8.47 -0.52
C ALA A 47 -0.57 8.68 0.78
N ALA A 48 -0.50 7.65 1.66
CA ALA A 48 0.28 7.70 2.89
C ALA A 48 1.80 7.74 2.68
N LEU A 49 2.29 7.23 1.55
CA LEU A 49 3.68 7.35 1.10
C LEU A 49 4.01 8.74 0.54
N GLY A 50 3.02 9.62 0.39
CA GLY A 50 3.20 10.99 -0.10
C GLY A 50 2.99 11.17 -1.61
N PHE A 51 2.47 10.16 -2.31
CA PHE A 51 2.09 10.34 -3.71
C PHE A 51 0.84 11.23 -3.81
N ALA A 52 0.96 12.34 -4.53
CA ALA A 52 -0.14 13.28 -4.74
C ALA A 52 -1.21 12.74 -5.71
N GLN A 53 -0.83 11.78 -6.57
CA GLN A 53 -1.71 11.18 -7.56
C GLN A 53 -2.04 9.73 -7.20
N TYR A 54 -3.23 9.28 -7.60
CA TYR A 54 -3.60 7.88 -7.51
C TYR A 54 -2.69 7.03 -8.40
N PRO A 55 -2.39 5.77 -8.01
CA PRO A 55 -1.69 4.84 -8.87
C PRO A 55 -2.41 4.71 -10.22
N HIS A 56 -1.67 4.83 -11.32
CA HIS A 56 -2.24 4.69 -12.66
C HIS A 56 -2.79 3.27 -12.90
N SER A 57 -2.15 2.26 -12.33
CA SER A 57 -2.55 0.86 -12.43
C SER A 57 -2.16 0.09 -11.17
N ILE A 58 -2.97 -0.90 -10.79
CA ILE A 58 -2.68 -1.80 -9.66
C ILE A 58 -2.68 -3.24 -10.19
N HIS A 59 -1.54 -3.92 -10.08
CA HIS A 59 -1.42 -5.32 -10.46
C HIS A 59 -1.18 -6.18 -9.21
N ARG A 60 -2.16 -7.02 -8.85
CA ARG A 60 -2.05 -7.95 -7.72
C ARG A 60 -1.43 -9.25 -8.22
N THR A 61 -0.19 -9.53 -7.80
CA THR A 61 0.59 -10.68 -8.32
C THR A 61 0.48 -11.92 -7.45
N LYS A 62 0.29 -11.77 -6.13
CA LYS A 62 0.33 -12.88 -5.17
C LYS A 62 -0.62 -12.66 -4.00
N LEU A 63 -1.14 -13.76 -3.46
CA LEU A 63 -1.79 -13.80 -2.15
C LEU A 63 -0.88 -14.60 -1.20
N LEU A 64 -0.39 -13.96 -0.14
CA LEU A 64 0.48 -14.59 0.84
C LEU A 64 -0.38 -15.03 2.03
N LEU A 65 -0.63 -16.32 2.14
CA LEU A 65 -1.33 -16.92 3.27
C LEU A 65 -0.30 -17.23 4.36
N LYS A 66 -0.56 -16.77 5.58
CA LYS A 66 0.21 -17.19 6.75
C LYS A 66 -0.36 -18.53 7.22
N THR A 67 0.42 -19.60 7.09
CA THR A 67 0.06 -20.91 7.63
C THR A 67 0.51 -20.98 9.09
N SER A 68 -0.35 -21.52 9.95
CA SER A 68 -0.07 -21.75 11.38
C SER A 68 0.98 -22.84 11.60
#